data_AF-A0A970LFN8-F1
#
_entry.id   AF-A0A970LFN8-F1
#
_cell.length_a   1.000
_cell.length_b   1.000
_cell.length_c   1.000
_cell.angle_alpha   90.00
_cell.angle_beta   90.00
_cell.angle_gamma   90.00
#
_symmetry.space_group_name_H-M   'P 1'
#
loop_
_entity.id
_entity.type
_entity.pdbx_description
1 polymer ?
#
loop_
_entity_poly.entity_id
_entity_poly.type
_entity_poly.pdbx_seq_one_letter_code
_entity_poly.pdbx_strand_id
1 'polypeptide(L)'
;MHTTRTLNNDVRMPVLGLGVSKAADGPEAVQAVRWALETGYRHIDTASVYGNETSVGIGVRESGIPREDVFITTKLWNDDIRAGRVREAFEESLRKMGTEYVDLYLIHWPVTGKIEKTWHILESLYKEGRVRAIGVSNFQMQHIETLLAACETVPAVNQCECHPLLTQVPLKNYCSRLGIVFEAWSPLGGGSAGNLTANPELAAVGEKYGKTA
;
A
#
# COMPACT_ATOMS: atom_id res chain seq x y z
N MET A 1 -9.24 -10.75 -11.84
CA MET A 1 -8.01 -11.24 -11.17
C MET A 1 -8.31 -11.37 -9.70
N HIS A 2 -8.25 -12.58 -9.12
CA HIS A 2 -8.87 -12.84 -7.80
C HIS A 2 -7.96 -13.57 -6.81
N THR A 3 -6.67 -13.74 -7.13
CA THR A 3 -5.73 -14.33 -6.19
C THR A 3 -5.54 -13.37 -5.02
N THR A 4 -5.83 -13.86 -3.82
CA THR A 4 -5.69 -13.08 -2.57
C THR A 4 -4.69 -13.76 -1.64
N ARG A 5 -4.03 -12.95 -0.82
CA ARG A 5 -3.29 -13.41 0.35
C ARG A 5 -4.07 -13.03 1.60
N THR A 6 -4.20 -13.97 2.54
CA THR A 6 -4.82 -13.71 3.84
C THR A 6 -3.81 -13.02 4.75
N LEU A 7 -4.22 -11.90 5.34
CA LEU A 7 -3.45 -11.14 6.33
C LEU A 7 -3.53 -11.81 7.71
N ASN A 8 -2.73 -11.34 8.68
CA ASN A 8 -2.71 -11.86 10.05
C ASN A 8 -3.99 -11.58 10.86
N ASN A 9 -4.96 -10.88 10.28
CA ASN A 9 -6.29 -10.60 10.82
C ASN A 9 -7.43 -11.11 9.91
N ASP A 10 -7.16 -12.14 9.10
CA ASP A 10 -8.10 -12.81 8.18
C ASP A 10 -8.64 -11.98 7.00
N VAL A 11 -8.28 -10.70 6.90
CA VAL A 11 -8.58 -9.88 5.72
C VAL A 11 -7.89 -10.48 4.49
N ARG A 12 -8.62 -10.58 3.37
CA ARG A 12 -8.10 -11.08 2.10
C ARG A 12 -7.67 -9.91 1.22
N MET A 13 -6.37 -9.77 1.01
CA MET A 13 -5.77 -8.71 0.19
C MET A 13 -5.43 -9.25 -1.21
N PRO A 14 -5.89 -8.63 -2.32
CA PRO A 14 -5.49 -9.03 -3.65
C PRO A 14 -3.97 -8.88 -3.86
N VAL A 15 -3.32 -9.91 -4.39
CA VAL A 15 -1.85 -9.94 -4.55
C VAL A 15 -1.32 -9.01 -5.63
N LEU A 16 -2.21 -8.49 -6.49
CA LEU A 16 -1.90 -7.58 -7.58
C LEU A 16 -2.82 -6.36 -7.46
N GLY A 17 -2.21 -5.17 -7.42
CA GLY A 17 -2.89 -3.89 -7.37
C GLY A 17 -2.31 -2.88 -8.35
N LEU A 18 -3.04 -1.80 -8.59
CA LEU A 18 -2.56 -0.64 -9.32
C LEU A 18 -2.00 0.39 -8.33
N GLY A 19 -0.72 0.71 -8.43
CA GLY A 19 -0.12 1.86 -7.74
C GLY A 19 -0.26 3.14 -8.54
N VAL A 20 -0.68 4.24 -7.91
CA VAL A 20 -0.96 5.53 -8.58
C VAL A 20 0.03 6.65 -8.24
N SER A 21 1.22 6.34 -7.72
CA SER A 21 2.17 7.35 -7.22
C SER A 21 2.62 8.41 -8.22
N LYS A 22 2.59 8.10 -9.53
CA LYS A 22 2.97 9.02 -10.61
C LYS A 22 1.81 9.50 -11.47
N ALA A 23 0.60 9.03 -11.22
CA ALA A 23 -0.57 9.47 -11.97
C ALA A 23 -0.95 10.88 -11.52
N ALA A 24 -0.99 11.83 -12.45
CA ALA A 24 -1.40 13.19 -12.12
C ALA A 24 -2.86 13.21 -11.61
N ASP A 25 -3.14 14.06 -10.62
CA ASP A 25 -4.51 14.30 -10.18
C ASP A 25 -5.36 14.85 -11.35
N GLY A 26 -6.64 14.47 -11.38
CA GLY A 26 -7.57 14.77 -12.46
C GLY A 26 -7.79 13.56 -13.39
N PRO A 27 -8.10 13.81 -14.68
CA PRO A 27 -8.55 12.77 -15.61
C PRO A 27 -7.58 11.58 -15.75
N GLU A 28 -6.27 11.79 -15.62
CA GLU A 28 -5.27 10.73 -15.74
C GLU A 28 -5.43 9.67 -14.64
N ALA A 29 -5.42 10.09 -13.36
CA ALA A 29 -5.61 9.17 -12.24
C ALA A 29 -7.01 8.53 -12.24
N VAL A 30 -8.06 9.28 -12.57
CA VAL A 30 -9.43 8.75 -12.70
C VAL A 30 -9.47 7.62 -13.74
N GLN A 31 -8.93 7.88 -14.93
CA GLN A 31 -8.98 6.93 -16.04
C GLN A 31 -8.13 5.69 -15.77
N ALA A 32 -6.95 5.85 -15.16
CA ALA A 32 -6.08 4.74 -14.78
C ALA A 32 -6.76 3.79 -13.80
N VAL A 33 -7.39 4.34 -12.75
CA VAL A 33 -8.14 3.53 -11.76
C VAL A 33 -9.31 2.81 -12.43
N ARG A 34 -10.09 3.51 -13.25
CA ARG A 34 -11.23 2.89 -13.97
C ARG A 34 -10.79 1.74 -14.86
N TRP A 35 -9.79 1.95 -15.71
CA TRP A 35 -9.29 0.89 -16.60
C TRP A 35 -8.76 -0.32 -15.85
N ALA A 36 -8.04 -0.12 -14.74
CA ALA A 36 -7.59 -1.24 -13.92
C ALA A 36 -8.78 -2.05 -13.39
N LEU A 37 -9.79 -1.38 -12.83
CA LEU A 37 -10.98 -2.03 -12.29
C LEU A 37 -11.82 -2.73 -13.37
N GLU A 38 -12.01 -2.11 -14.53
CA GLU A 38 -12.67 -2.66 -15.73
C GLU A 38 -11.94 -3.90 -16.26
N THR A 39 -10.59 -3.91 -16.22
CA THR A 39 -9.75 -5.05 -16.62
C THR A 39 -9.73 -6.17 -15.56
N GLY A 40 -10.32 -5.94 -14.39
CA GLY A 40 -10.51 -6.94 -13.35
C GLY A 40 -9.53 -6.88 -12.18
N TYR A 41 -8.79 -5.77 -12.01
CA TYR A 41 -8.11 -5.47 -10.76
C TYR A 41 -9.15 -5.21 -9.66
N ARG A 42 -8.77 -5.50 -8.42
CA ARG A 42 -9.59 -5.24 -7.23
C ARG A 42 -8.77 -4.63 -6.09
N HIS A 43 -7.62 -4.04 -6.40
CA HIS A 43 -6.74 -3.41 -5.43
C HIS A 43 -6.12 -2.15 -6.03
N ILE A 44 -6.28 -1.01 -5.33
CA ILE A 44 -5.71 0.29 -5.68
C ILE A 44 -4.85 0.78 -4.51
N ASP A 45 -3.60 1.15 -4.80
CA ASP A 45 -2.65 1.72 -3.86
C ASP A 45 -2.39 3.20 -4.16
N THR A 46 -2.75 4.06 -3.22
CA THR A 46 -2.46 5.51 -3.22
C THR A 46 -1.79 5.92 -1.91
N ALA A 47 -1.56 7.21 -1.70
CA ALA A 47 -1.07 7.83 -0.47
C ALA A 47 -1.48 9.30 -0.44
N SER A 48 -1.63 9.87 0.76
CA SER A 48 -2.00 11.29 0.89
C SER A 48 -1.02 12.23 0.20
N VAL A 49 0.27 11.91 0.24
CA VAL A 49 1.35 12.68 -0.39
C VAL A 49 1.29 12.68 -1.92
N TYR A 50 0.61 11.71 -2.55
CA TYR A 50 0.51 11.66 -4.02
C TYR A 50 -0.44 12.74 -4.56
N GLY A 51 -1.29 13.32 -3.70
CA GLY A 51 -2.18 14.42 -4.07
C GLY A 51 -3.33 14.04 -5.01
N ASN A 52 -3.53 12.75 -5.27
CA ASN A 52 -4.52 12.25 -6.23
C ASN A 52 -5.64 11.38 -5.61
N GLU A 53 -5.78 11.39 -4.29
CA GLU A 53 -6.80 10.62 -3.56
C GLU A 53 -8.24 10.96 -4.01
N THR A 54 -8.51 12.23 -4.33
CA THR A 54 -9.81 12.65 -4.89
C THR A 54 -10.10 11.91 -6.19
N SER A 55 -9.13 11.87 -7.10
CA SER A 55 -9.24 11.18 -8.38
C SER A 55 -9.37 9.67 -8.24
N VAL A 56 -8.67 9.06 -7.27
CA VAL A 56 -8.84 7.64 -6.94
C VAL A 56 -10.29 7.36 -6.52
N GLY A 57 -10.83 8.18 -5.61
CA GLY A 57 -12.21 8.06 -5.16
C GLY A 57 -13.23 8.18 -6.29
N ILE A 58 -13.03 9.14 -7.21
CA ILE A 58 -13.87 9.31 -8.41
C ILE A 58 -13.77 8.06 -9.29
N GLY A 59 -12.55 7.61 -9.61
CA GLY A 59 -12.33 6.45 -10.47
C GLY A 59 -12.95 5.16 -9.93
N VAL A 60 -12.90 4.94 -8.62
CA VAL A 60 -13.57 3.81 -7.97
C VAL A 60 -15.09 3.92 -8.13
N ARG A 61 -15.69 5.06 -7.83
CA ARG A 61 -17.16 5.25 -7.97
C ARG A 61 -17.62 5.10 -9.42
N GLU A 62 -16.91 5.71 -10.36
CA GLU A 62 -17.25 5.66 -11.78
C GLU A 62 -17.05 4.28 -12.41
N SER A 63 -16.26 3.40 -11.78
CA SER A 63 -16.12 2.01 -12.25
C SER A 63 -17.40 1.19 -12.14
N GLY A 64 -18.36 1.63 -11.30
CA GLY A 64 -19.61 0.91 -11.03
C GLY A 64 -19.44 -0.39 -10.22
N ILE A 65 -18.23 -0.73 -9.78
CA ILE A 65 -17.98 -1.89 -8.91
C ILE A 65 -18.32 -1.53 -7.46
N PRO A 66 -19.01 -2.41 -6.71
CA PRO A 66 -19.31 -2.19 -5.30
C PRO A 66 -18.05 -1.86 -4.49
N ARG A 67 -18.14 -0.91 -3.56
CA ARG A 67 -16.98 -0.41 -2.79
C ARG A 67 -16.29 -1.54 -2.04
N GLU A 68 -17.06 -2.46 -1.47
CA GLU A 68 -16.62 -3.64 -0.72
C GLU A 68 -15.82 -4.65 -1.56
N ASP A 69 -15.97 -4.61 -2.89
CA ASP A 69 -15.21 -5.46 -3.82
C ASP A 69 -13.86 -4.85 -4.19
N VAL A 70 -13.61 -3.57 -3.87
CA VAL A 70 -12.36 -2.87 -4.20
C VAL A 70 -11.52 -2.67 -2.95
N PHE A 71 -10.34 -3.28 -2.89
CA PHE A 71 -9.38 -3.07 -1.81
C PHE A 71 -8.63 -1.74 -2.03
N ILE A 72 -8.79 -0.77 -1.13
CA ILE A 72 -8.09 0.52 -1.21
C ILE A 72 -7.04 0.64 -0.11
N THR A 73 -5.81 0.91 -0.52
CA THR A 73 -4.69 1.26 0.35
C THR A 73 -4.40 2.76 0.26
N THR A 74 -4.30 3.45 1.39
CA THR A 74 -3.69 4.80 1.47
C THR A 74 -2.69 4.86 2.63
N LYS A 75 -1.93 5.97 2.71
CA LYS A 75 -0.76 6.08 3.60
C LYS A 75 -0.70 7.43 4.28
N LEU A 76 -0.39 7.40 5.57
CA LEU A 76 -0.12 8.55 6.42
C LEU A 76 1.26 9.16 6.10
N TRP A 77 1.28 10.43 5.70
CA TRP A 77 2.52 11.13 5.39
C TRP A 77 3.29 11.61 6.63
N ASN A 78 4.60 11.75 6.46
CA ASN A 78 5.55 12.06 7.53
C ASN A 78 5.29 13.41 8.21
N ASP A 79 4.81 14.40 7.45
CA ASP A 79 4.59 15.74 8.00
C ASP A 79 3.40 15.76 8.95
N ASP A 80 2.35 14.97 8.69
CA ASP A 80 1.23 14.81 9.61
C ASP A 80 1.63 14.05 10.88
N ILE A 81 2.53 13.06 10.77
CA ILE A 81 3.13 12.39 11.92
C ILE A 81 3.89 13.39 12.80
N ARG A 82 4.74 14.23 12.17
CA ARG A 82 5.53 15.24 12.89
C ARG A 82 4.64 16.28 13.55
N ALA A 83 3.58 16.70 12.87
CA ALA A 83 2.59 17.65 13.37
C ALA A 83 1.63 17.04 14.41
N GLY A 84 1.62 15.71 14.58
CA GLY A 84 0.71 15.03 15.50
C GLY A 84 -0.74 14.94 15.00
N ARG A 85 -0.98 15.16 13.70
CA ARG A 85 -2.30 15.21 13.06
C ARG A 85 -2.73 13.89 12.45
N VAL A 86 -2.41 12.77 13.11
CA VAL A 86 -2.54 11.43 12.51
C VAL A 86 -4.00 11.09 12.18
N ARG A 87 -4.94 11.43 13.09
CA ARG A 87 -6.36 11.16 12.90
C ARG A 87 -6.97 12.11 11.87
N GLU A 88 -6.62 13.39 11.94
CA GLU A 88 -7.09 14.41 11.02
C GLU A 88 -6.66 14.12 9.58
N ALA A 89 -5.42 13.66 9.39
CA ALA A 89 -4.91 13.25 8.07
C ALA A 89 -5.68 12.04 7.51
N PHE A 90 -6.01 11.06 8.36
CA PHE A 90 -6.83 9.92 7.96
C PHE A 90 -8.25 10.34 7.52
N GLU A 91 -8.91 11.20 8.30
CA GLU A 91 -10.23 11.74 7.94
C GLU A 91 -10.18 12.56 6.65
N GLU A 92 -9.11 13.31 6.42
CA GLU A 92 -8.92 14.06 5.17
C GLU A 92 -8.80 13.12 3.96
N SER A 93 -8.01 12.04 4.07
CA SER A 93 -7.91 11.01 3.03
C SER A 93 -9.27 10.39 2.71
N LEU A 94 -10.05 10.00 3.73
CA LEU A 94 -11.40 9.46 3.55
C LEU A 94 -12.35 10.46 2.88
N ARG A 95 -12.32 11.73 3.30
CA ARG A 95 -13.11 12.80 2.70
C ARG A 95 -12.75 13.03 1.23
N LYS A 96 -11.45 13.06 0.90
CA LYS A 96 -10.97 13.22 -0.49
C LYS A 96 -11.47 12.06 -1.36
N MET A 97 -11.27 10.83 -0.90
CA MET A 97 -11.74 9.65 -1.63
C MET A 97 -13.26 9.53 -1.65
N GLY A 98 -13.98 10.13 -0.71
CA GLY A 98 -15.43 10.00 -0.58
C GLY A 98 -15.85 8.58 -0.21
N THR A 99 -15.20 8.02 0.81
CA THR A 99 -15.44 6.67 1.36
C THR A 99 -15.43 6.71 2.88
N GLU A 100 -16.15 5.81 3.55
CA GLU A 100 -16.25 5.80 5.02
C GLU A 100 -15.12 5.00 5.70
N TYR A 101 -14.51 4.10 4.92
CA TYR A 101 -13.39 3.26 5.35
C TYR A 101 -12.37 3.04 4.22
N VAL A 102 -11.17 2.59 4.60
CA VAL A 102 -10.16 2.00 3.72
C VAL A 102 -9.84 0.56 4.13
N ASP A 103 -9.35 -0.22 3.19
CA ASP A 103 -9.04 -1.62 3.44
C ASP A 103 -7.69 -1.76 4.14
N LEU A 104 -6.71 -0.92 3.77
CA LEU A 104 -5.40 -0.86 4.38
C LEU A 104 -4.95 0.59 4.60
N TYR A 105 -4.48 0.89 5.81
CA TYR A 105 -3.84 2.17 6.11
C TYR A 105 -2.41 1.97 6.62
N LEU A 106 -1.46 2.64 5.98
CA LEU A 106 -0.03 2.45 6.23
C LEU A 106 0.63 3.69 6.85
N ILE A 107 1.54 3.49 7.79
CA ILE A 107 2.58 4.50 8.07
C ILE A 107 3.53 4.54 6.87
N HIS A 108 3.60 5.66 6.14
CA HIS A 108 4.35 5.72 4.88
C HIS A 108 5.87 5.56 5.08
N TRP A 109 6.43 6.21 6.11
CA TRP A 109 7.83 6.01 6.53
C TRP A 109 7.97 6.03 8.06
N PRO A 110 8.96 5.30 8.61
CA PRO A 110 9.26 5.36 10.04
C PRO A 110 9.81 6.74 10.42
N VAL A 111 9.02 7.53 11.15
CA VAL A 111 9.49 8.80 11.72
C VAL A 111 10.09 8.53 13.10
N THR A 112 11.40 8.79 13.24
CA THR A 112 12.16 8.58 14.47
C THR A 112 11.48 9.22 15.68
N GLY A 113 11.33 8.44 16.77
CA GLY A 113 10.71 8.89 18.02
C GLY A 113 9.19 9.08 17.95
N LYS A 114 8.52 8.66 16.87
CA LYS A 114 7.06 8.81 16.70
C LYS A 114 6.33 7.49 16.38
N ILE A 115 7.06 6.42 16.04
CA ILE A 115 6.50 5.13 15.59
C ILE A 115 5.39 4.63 16.53
N GLU A 116 5.69 4.47 17.81
CA GLU A 116 4.77 3.90 18.81
C GLU A 116 3.48 4.73 18.94
N LYS A 117 3.63 6.04 19.15
CA LYS A 117 2.48 6.95 19.29
C LYS A 117 1.62 6.97 18.03
N THR A 118 2.22 6.97 16.85
CA THR A 118 1.48 6.91 15.58
C THR A 118 0.75 5.56 15.45
N TRP A 119 1.41 4.46 15.79
CA TRP A 119 0.84 3.13 15.71
C TRP A 119 -0.39 2.98 16.60
N HIS A 120 -0.35 3.45 17.85
CA HIS A 120 -1.52 3.43 18.74
C HIS A 120 -2.74 4.17 18.19
N ILE A 121 -2.53 5.23 17.41
CA ILE A 121 -3.63 5.93 16.74
C ILE A 121 -4.20 5.07 15.60
N LEU A 122 -3.35 4.39 14.83
CA LEU A 122 -3.79 3.42 13.82
C LEU A 122 -4.56 2.25 14.45
N GLU A 123 -4.11 1.72 15.59
CA GLU A 123 -4.82 0.67 16.34
C GLU A 123 -6.20 1.14 16.79
N SER A 124 -6.34 2.41 17.20
CA SER A 124 -7.63 2.99 17.55
C SER A 124 -8.56 3.07 16.34
N LEU A 125 -8.06 3.55 15.20
CA LEU A 125 -8.82 3.60 13.93
C LEU A 125 -9.27 2.20 13.47
N TYR A 126 -8.42 1.19 13.68
CA TYR A 126 -8.72 -0.21 13.39
C TYR A 126 -9.83 -0.74 14.30
N LYS A 127 -9.73 -0.52 15.62
CA LYS A 127 -10.76 -0.91 16.61
C LYS A 127 -12.11 -0.22 16.36
N GLU A 128 -12.09 1.00 15.84
CA GLU A 128 -13.29 1.75 15.43
C GLU A 128 -13.93 1.23 14.13
N GLY A 129 -13.31 0.26 13.45
CA GLY A 129 -13.80 -0.29 12.19
C GLY A 129 -13.65 0.64 10.99
N ARG A 130 -12.92 1.74 11.12
CA ARG A 130 -12.69 2.73 10.05
C ARG A 130 -11.63 2.26 9.04
N VAL A 131 -10.83 1.28 9.41
CA VAL A 131 -9.85 0.63 8.56
C VAL A 131 -9.91 -0.88 8.80
N ARG A 132 -9.83 -1.70 7.74
CA ARG A 132 -9.93 -3.16 7.86
C ARG A 132 -8.61 -3.83 8.23
N ALA A 133 -7.48 -3.24 7.87
CA ALA A 133 -6.15 -3.69 8.25
C ALA A 133 -5.19 -2.50 8.38
N ILE A 134 -4.27 -2.56 9.33
CA ILE A 134 -3.24 -1.53 9.51
C ILE A 134 -1.86 -2.12 9.26
N GLY A 135 -0.97 -1.33 8.69
CA GLY A 135 0.37 -1.78 8.33
C GLY A 135 1.38 -0.64 8.28
N VAL A 136 2.57 -0.98 7.82
CA VAL A 136 3.70 -0.06 7.70
C VAL A 136 4.28 -0.08 6.29
N SER A 137 5.05 0.93 5.96
CA SER A 137 5.78 1.02 4.70
C SER A 137 7.21 1.50 4.98
N ASN A 138 8.18 0.92 4.29
CA ASN A 138 9.60 1.22 4.41
C ASN A 138 10.21 0.93 5.80
N PHE A 139 9.62 0.00 6.54
CA PHE A 139 10.15 -0.42 7.85
C PHE A 139 11.22 -1.49 7.66
N GLN A 140 12.36 -1.28 8.33
CA GLN A 140 13.43 -2.28 8.47
C GLN A 140 13.22 -3.06 9.76
N MET A 141 13.96 -4.16 9.96
CA MET A 141 13.81 -5.06 11.12
C MET A 141 13.80 -4.29 12.45
N GLN A 142 14.77 -3.38 12.66
CA GLN A 142 14.86 -2.55 13.87
C GLN A 142 13.61 -1.68 14.12
N HIS A 143 12.98 -1.16 13.05
CA HIS A 143 11.77 -0.34 13.18
C HIS A 143 10.57 -1.22 13.55
N ILE A 144 10.50 -2.43 13.00
CA ILE A 144 9.47 -3.42 13.35
C ILE A 144 9.64 -3.84 14.81
N GLU A 145 10.88 -4.07 15.28
CA GLU A 145 11.15 -4.42 16.67
C GLU A 145 10.72 -3.31 17.64
N THR A 146 11.02 -2.04 17.33
CA THR A 146 10.52 -0.89 18.10
C THR A 146 8.99 -0.89 18.17
N LEU A 147 8.32 -1.12 17.05
CA LEU A 147 6.85 -1.16 17.00
C LEU A 147 6.30 -2.33 17.82
N LEU A 148 6.84 -3.54 17.65
CA LEU A 148 6.39 -4.75 18.33
C LEU A 148 6.56 -4.71 19.85
N ALA A 149 7.54 -3.95 20.34
CA ALA A 149 7.75 -3.76 21.77
C ALA A 149 6.60 -2.99 22.46
N ALA A 150 5.79 -2.25 21.69
CA ALA A 150 4.75 -1.38 22.21
C ALA A 150 3.35 -1.63 21.63
N CYS A 151 3.20 -2.44 20.58
CA CYS A 151 1.89 -2.62 19.92
C CYS A 151 1.01 -3.70 20.56
N GLU A 152 -0.29 -3.54 20.44
CA GLU A 152 -1.28 -4.58 20.67
C GLU A 152 -1.61 -5.35 19.38
N THR A 153 -1.54 -4.68 18.24
CA THR A 153 -1.82 -5.21 16.91
C THR A 153 -0.54 -5.29 16.09
N VAL A 154 -0.15 -6.50 15.70
CA VAL A 154 0.99 -6.71 14.78
C VAL A 154 0.62 -6.17 13.39
N PRO A 155 1.49 -5.37 12.72
CA PRO A 155 1.20 -4.82 11.41
C PRO A 155 0.88 -5.93 10.41
N ALA A 156 -0.23 -5.79 9.69
CA ALA A 156 -0.66 -6.79 8.72
C ALA A 156 0.23 -6.81 7.46
N VAL A 157 0.77 -5.65 7.09
CA VAL A 157 1.57 -5.44 5.88
C VAL A 157 2.84 -4.63 6.18
N ASN A 158 3.94 -4.94 5.49
CA ASN A 158 5.10 -4.06 5.33
C ASN A 158 5.36 -3.84 3.83
N GLN A 159 5.07 -2.64 3.32
CA GLN A 159 5.26 -2.28 1.91
C GLN A 159 6.66 -1.65 1.70
N CYS A 160 7.51 -2.23 0.86
CA CYS A 160 8.91 -1.79 0.67
C CYS A 160 9.36 -1.88 -0.79
N GLU A 161 10.43 -1.16 -1.15
CA GLU A 161 11.06 -1.26 -2.47
C GLU A 161 11.54 -2.70 -2.67
N CYS A 162 11.05 -3.36 -3.72
CA CYS A 162 11.46 -4.74 -3.99
C CYS A 162 11.30 -5.05 -5.48
N HIS A 163 12.40 -5.46 -6.09
CA HIS A 163 12.51 -5.83 -7.51
C HIS A 163 13.76 -6.70 -7.70
N PRO A 164 14.04 -7.26 -8.89
CA PRO A 164 15.19 -8.14 -9.11
C PRO A 164 16.55 -7.60 -8.61
N LEU A 165 16.79 -6.28 -8.71
CA LEU A 165 18.02 -5.65 -8.20
C LEU A 165 18.04 -5.35 -6.68
N LEU A 166 16.89 -5.43 -5.99
CA LEU A 166 16.76 -5.20 -4.55
C LEU A 166 15.76 -6.21 -3.99
N THR A 167 16.23 -7.44 -3.75
CA THR A 167 15.34 -8.58 -3.53
C THR A 167 14.72 -8.65 -2.13
N GLN A 168 15.23 -7.88 -1.16
CA GLN A 168 14.73 -7.82 0.22
C GLN A 168 14.62 -9.19 0.93
N VAL A 169 15.39 -10.20 0.53
CA VAL A 169 15.25 -11.58 1.05
C VAL A 169 15.30 -11.64 2.59
N PRO A 170 16.25 -10.98 3.28
CA PRO A 170 16.29 -11.00 4.75
C PRO A 170 15.03 -10.40 5.38
N LEU A 171 14.59 -9.23 4.89
CA LEU A 171 13.42 -8.53 5.43
C LEU A 171 12.12 -9.30 5.17
N LYS A 172 11.96 -9.88 3.97
CA LYS A 172 10.80 -10.75 3.64
C LYS A 172 10.71 -11.95 4.57
N ASN A 173 11.83 -12.62 4.82
CA ASN A 173 11.88 -13.77 5.73
C ASN A 173 11.54 -13.36 7.17
N TYR A 174 12.02 -12.19 7.60
CA TYR A 174 11.70 -11.63 8.92
C TYR A 174 10.20 -11.31 9.06
N CYS A 175 9.62 -10.57 8.12
CA CYS A 175 8.19 -10.28 8.07
C CYS A 175 7.35 -11.56 8.08
N SER A 176 7.72 -12.56 7.27
CA SER A 176 6.98 -13.82 7.19
C SER A 176 6.92 -14.59 8.51
N ARG A 177 8.00 -14.58 9.33
CA ARG A 177 8.00 -15.25 10.65
C ARG A 177 7.05 -14.58 11.64
N LEU A 178 6.75 -13.31 11.43
CA LEU A 178 5.86 -12.51 12.26
C LEU A 178 4.41 -12.47 11.73
N GLY A 179 4.11 -13.19 10.63
CA GLY A 179 2.81 -13.12 9.97
C GLY A 179 2.56 -11.83 9.19
N ILE A 180 3.58 -10.97 9.02
CA ILE A 180 3.48 -9.71 8.29
C ILE A 180 3.60 -10.00 6.80
N VAL A 181 2.61 -9.58 6.01
CA VAL A 181 2.64 -9.70 4.56
C VAL A 181 3.58 -8.65 3.97
N PHE A 182 4.55 -9.08 3.17
CA PHE A 182 5.42 -8.16 2.46
C PHE A 182 4.80 -7.78 1.11
N GLU A 183 4.74 -6.48 0.83
CA GLU A 183 4.25 -5.92 -0.43
C GLU A 183 5.37 -5.11 -1.11
N ALA A 184 5.48 -5.24 -2.44
CA ALA A 184 6.53 -4.58 -3.21
C ALA A 184 6.02 -3.27 -3.83
N TRP A 185 6.71 -2.15 -3.57
CA TRP A 185 6.57 -0.94 -4.37
C TRP A 185 7.72 -0.81 -5.38
N SER A 186 7.49 -0.09 -6.49
CA SER A 186 8.33 -0.08 -7.71
C SER A 186 8.75 -1.48 -8.21
N PRO A 187 7.80 -2.44 -8.35
CA PRO A 187 8.13 -3.84 -8.64
C PRO A 187 8.76 -4.06 -10.02
N LEU A 188 8.49 -3.17 -10.98
CA LEU A 188 9.01 -3.22 -12.37
C LEU A 188 10.25 -2.35 -12.58
N GLY A 189 10.89 -1.91 -11.50
CA GLY A 189 11.88 -0.85 -11.56
C GLY A 189 11.24 0.53 -11.49
N GLY A 190 12.03 1.51 -11.06
CA GLY A 190 11.62 2.82 -10.60
C GLY A 190 12.60 3.29 -9.53
N GLY A 191 12.45 4.53 -9.04
CA GLY A 191 13.34 5.07 -8.00
C GLY A 191 14.82 4.95 -8.37
N SER A 192 15.55 4.10 -7.62
CA SER A 192 17.00 3.91 -7.72
C SER A 192 17.47 2.96 -8.84
N ALA A 193 16.59 2.09 -9.34
CA ALA A 193 16.94 0.94 -10.18
C ALA A 193 16.76 1.15 -11.69
N GLY A 194 16.26 2.32 -12.12
CA GLY A 194 15.98 2.59 -13.53
C GLY A 194 14.86 1.71 -14.11
N ASN A 195 14.89 1.47 -15.43
CA ASN A 195 13.85 0.74 -16.14
C ASN A 195 14.19 -0.76 -16.27
N LEU A 196 13.64 -1.61 -15.40
CA LEU A 196 13.88 -3.06 -15.46
C LEU A 196 13.11 -3.75 -16.60
N THR A 197 12.06 -3.13 -17.13
CA THR A 197 11.30 -3.70 -18.26
C THR A 197 12.13 -3.79 -19.56
N ALA A 198 13.24 -3.06 -19.62
CA ALA A 198 14.20 -3.11 -20.73
C ALA A 198 15.46 -3.94 -20.42
N ASN A 199 15.49 -4.65 -19.28
CA ASN A 199 16.65 -5.47 -18.92
C ASN A 199 16.73 -6.73 -19.82
N PRO A 200 17.89 -7.02 -20.46
CA PRO A 200 18.01 -8.11 -21.41
C PRO A 200 17.92 -9.50 -20.77
N GLU A 201 18.37 -9.66 -19.51
CA GLU A 201 18.24 -10.94 -18.81
C GLU A 201 16.76 -11.26 -18.50
N LEU A 202 15.99 -10.27 -18.05
CA LEU A 202 14.55 -10.42 -17.81
C LEU A 202 13.78 -10.66 -19.12
N ALA A 203 14.13 -9.94 -20.19
CA ALA A 203 13.53 -10.14 -21.50
C ALA A 203 13.76 -11.58 -22.03
N ALA A 204 14.97 -12.12 -21.89
CA ALA A 204 15.29 -13.49 -22.29
C ALA A 204 14.49 -14.53 -21.49
N VAL A 205 14.23 -14.29 -20.20
CA VAL A 205 13.35 -15.14 -19.39
C VAL A 205 11.90 -15.03 -19.87
N GLY A 206 11.40 -13.82 -20.15
CA GLY A 206 10.05 -13.58 -20.66
C GLY A 206 9.80 -14.27 -22.00
N GLU A 207 10.74 -14.18 -22.93
CA GLU A 207 10.66 -14.78 -24.27
C GLU A 207 10.42 -16.29 -24.20
N LYS A 208 11.13 -16.99 -23.30
CA LYS A 208 10.96 -18.43 -23.07
C LYS A 208 9.50 -18.83 -22.75
N TYR A 209 8.71 -17.91 -22.20
CA TYR A 209 7.31 -18.17 -21.80
C TYR A 209 6.29 -17.34 -22.61
N GLY A 210 6.71 -16.65 -23.68
CA GLY A 210 5.82 -15.76 -24.45
C GLY A 210 5.28 -14.60 -23.62
N LYS A 211 6.09 -14.05 -22.72
CA LYS A 211 5.79 -12.90 -21.85
C LYS A 211 6.81 -11.79 -22.05
N THR A 212 6.48 -10.60 -21.58
CA THR A 212 7.47 -9.51 -21.44
C THR A 212 8.39 -9.79 -20.23
N ALA A 213 9.46 -9.01 -20.12
CA ALA A 213 10.16 -8.81 -18.85
C ALA A 213 9.17 -8.35 -17.77
#